data_AF-A0AAU6KQV4-F1
#
_entry.id   AF-A0AAU6KQV4-F1
#
_cell.length_a   1.000
_cell.length_b   1.000
_cell.length_c   1.000
_cell.angle_alpha   90.00
_cell.angle_beta   90.00
_cell.angle_gamma   90.00
#
_symmetry.space_group_name_H-M   'P 1'
#
loop_
_entity.id
_entity.type
_entity.pdbx_description
1 polymer ?
#
loop_
_entity_poly.entity_id
_entity_poly.type
_entity_poly.pdbx_seq_one_letter_code
_entity_poly.pdbx_strand_id
1 'polypeptide(L)'
;MSVVGKILLAILGVAVLAGAGLWFGIRHVASDISSHMITMDQFKGVHEGESRDAVRDRLGEPGGLQPQDKPKPPAGTTCDYYLQKHVALEKKQTFQICYRDGKVTATQALPSDEDEAARDKAKSSESARP
;
A
#
# COMPACT_ATOMS: atom_id res chain seq x y z
N MET A 1 43.35 11.22 -36.65
CA MET A 1 42.55 10.72 -35.51
C MET A 1 41.33 10.01 -36.09
N SER A 2 41.34 8.68 -36.08
CA SER A 2 40.33 7.86 -36.76
C SER A 2 38.93 8.09 -36.17
N VAL A 3 37.94 8.28 -37.05
CA VAL A 3 36.52 8.56 -36.74
C VAL A 3 35.93 7.55 -35.74
N VAL A 4 36.45 6.31 -35.74
CA VAL A 4 36.08 5.22 -34.83
C VAL A 4 36.40 5.53 -33.35
N GLY A 5 37.48 6.26 -33.07
CA GLY A 5 37.88 6.58 -31.68
C GLY A 5 36.96 7.59 -30.99
N LYS A 6 36.29 8.46 -31.76
CA LYS A 6 35.34 9.45 -31.23
C LYS A 6 34.01 8.82 -30.79
N ILE A 7 33.60 7.74 -31.45
CA ILE A 7 32.33 7.05 -31.18
C ILE A 7 32.43 6.26 -29.87
N LEU A 8 33.56 5.61 -29.60
CA LEU A 8 33.79 4.86 -28.37
C LEU A 8 33.80 5.74 -27.12
N LEU A 9 34.37 6.95 -27.20
CA LEU A 9 34.36 7.92 -26.10
C LEU A 9 32.95 8.47 -25.82
N ALA A 10 32.14 8.66 -26.85
CA ALA A 10 30.75 9.10 -26.69
C ALA A 10 29.87 8.05 -25.99
N ILE A 11 30.06 6.76 -26.31
CA ILE A 11 29.31 5.66 -25.67
C ILE A 11 29.70 5.51 -24.19
N LEU A 12 30.99 5.66 -23.86
CA LEU A 12 31.44 5.60 -22.48
C LEU A 12 30.90 6.77 -21.63
N GLY A 13 30.78 7.96 -22.21
CA GLY A 13 30.24 9.14 -21.53
C GLY A 13 28.74 9.02 -21.20
N VAL A 14 27.95 8.37 -22.05
CA VAL A 14 26.50 8.16 -21.83
C VAL A 14 26.24 7.13 -20.72
N ALA A 15 27.09 6.10 -20.60
CA ALA A 15 26.95 5.08 -19.57
C ALA A 15 27.14 5.64 -18.13
N VAL A 16 28.02 6.63 -17.96
CA VAL A 16 28.28 7.25 -16.65
C VAL A 16 27.12 8.17 -16.21
N LEU A 17 26.46 8.86 -17.15
CA LEU A 17 25.29 9.69 -16.85
C LEU A 17 24.03 8.85 -16.51
N ALA A 18 23.89 7.67 -17.10
CA ALA A 18 22.80 6.75 -16.77
C ALA A 18 22.95 6.11 -15.37
N GLY A 19 24.19 5.92 -14.89
CA GLY A 19 24.46 5.36 -13.55
C GLY A 19 24.08 6.29 -12.40
N ALA A 20 24.25 7.61 -12.55
CA ALA A 20 23.95 8.57 -11.49
C ALA A 20 22.46 8.96 -11.41
N GLY A 21 21.73 8.90 -12.53
CA GLY A 21 20.30 9.23 -12.58
C GLY A 21 19.38 8.14 -12.00
N LEU A 22 19.81 6.88 -12.01
CA LEU A 22 18.98 5.75 -11.56
C LEU A 22 18.82 5.70 -10.03
N TRP A 23 19.79 6.21 -9.26
CA TRP A 23 19.73 6.17 -7.79
C TRP A 23 18.74 7.18 -7.20
N PHE A 24 18.47 8.29 -7.89
CA PHE A 24 17.52 9.31 -7.40
C PHE A 24 16.06 9.02 -7.81
N GLY A 25 15.83 8.30 -8.92
CA GLY A 25 14.48 8.01 -9.42
C GLY A 25 13.68 7.03 -8.54
N ILE A 26 14.33 6.06 -7.91
CA ILE A 26 13.64 5.02 -7.12
C ILE A 26 13.11 5.56 -5.79
N ARG A 27 13.77 6.59 -5.22
CA ARG A 27 13.29 7.21 -3.97
C ARG A 27 12.03 8.05 -4.14
N HIS A 28 11.79 8.63 -5.31
CA HIS A 28 10.67 9.56 -5.49
C HIS A 28 9.31 8.84 -5.62
N VAL A 29 9.26 7.66 -6.21
CA VAL A 29 8.01 6.89 -6.35
C VAL A 29 7.54 6.32 -5.00
N ALA A 30 8.48 6.04 -4.08
CA ALA A 30 8.14 5.61 -2.72
C ALA A 30 7.52 6.74 -1.86
N SER A 31 7.75 8.00 -2.22
CA SER A 31 7.32 9.16 -1.41
C SER A 31 5.84 9.52 -1.63
N ASP A 32 5.28 9.31 -2.82
CA ASP A 32 3.90 9.70 -3.14
C ASP A 32 2.83 8.74 -2.58
N ILE A 33 3.20 7.51 -2.24
CA ILE A 33 2.27 6.56 -1.61
C ILE A 33 2.15 6.87 -0.10
N SER A 34 3.15 7.53 0.51
CA SER A 34 3.21 7.76 1.97
C SER A 34 2.23 8.79 2.51
N SER A 35 1.65 9.65 1.67
CA SER A 35 0.64 10.65 2.06
C SER A 35 -0.70 10.04 2.44
N HIS A 36 -0.97 8.80 2.01
CA HIS A 36 -2.26 8.11 2.17
C HIS A 36 -2.19 6.88 3.09
N MET A 37 -1.08 6.72 3.82
CA MET A 37 -0.88 5.62 4.76
C MET A 37 -1.07 6.09 6.20
N ILE A 38 -1.66 5.23 7.04
CA ILE A 38 -1.86 5.50 8.47
C ILE A 38 -1.14 4.46 9.32
N THR A 39 -0.79 4.85 10.54
CA THR A 39 -0.25 3.95 11.56
C THR A 39 -1.36 3.09 12.17
N MET A 40 -0.98 1.96 12.78
CA MET A 40 -1.92 1.11 13.53
C MET A 40 -2.57 1.88 14.69
N ASP A 41 -1.83 2.77 15.35
CA ASP A 41 -2.37 3.56 16.48
C ASP A 41 -3.39 4.59 16.01
N GLN A 42 -3.15 5.24 14.87
CA GLN A 42 -4.13 6.12 14.23
C GLN A 42 -5.40 5.37 13.85
N PHE A 43 -5.28 4.15 13.30
CA PHE A 43 -6.42 3.30 13.00
C PHE A 43 -7.20 2.88 14.25
N LYS A 44 -6.51 2.43 15.31
CA LYS A 44 -7.13 2.05 16.59
C LYS A 44 -7.81 3.21 17.31
N GLY A 45 -7.41 4.43 17.00
CA GLY A 45 -8.05 5.64 17.51
C GLY A 45 -9.34 6.03 16.79
N VAL A 46 -9.83 5.24 15.82
CA VAL A 46 -11.13 5.43 15.17
C VAL A 46 -12.20 4.65 15.91
N HIS A 47 -13.27 5.33 16.29
CA HIS A 47 -14.34 4.79 17.10
C HIS A 47 -15.69 4.82 16.37
N GLU A 48 -16.58 3.90 16.75
CA GLU A 48 -17.94 3.85 16.24
C GLU A 48 -18.68 5.18 16.51
N GLY A 49 -19.44 5.64 15.52
CA GLY A 49 -20.21 6.89 15.60
C GLY A 49 -19.44 8.15 15.19
N GLU A 50 -18.11 8.10 15.06
CA GLU A 50 -17.31 9.19 14.48
C GLU A 50 -17.78 9.51 13.06
N SER A 51 -17.84 10.80 12.71
CA SER A 51 -18.18 11.21 11.34
C SER A 51 -17.03 10.92 10.39
N ARG A 52 -17.35 10.53 9.16
CA ARG A 52 -16.38 10.29 8.08
C ARG A 52 -15.45 11.48 7.85
N ASP A 53 -15.98 12.70 7.91
CA ASP A 53 -15.18 13.92 7.71
C ASP A 53 -14.16 14.11 8.83
N ALA A 54 -14.56 13.97 10.10
CA ALA A 54 -13.62 14.02 11.23
C ALA A 54 -12.52 12.95 11.16
N VAL A 55 -12.87 11.74 10.68
CA VAL A 55 -11.87 10.68 10.46
C VAL A 55 -10.88 11.12 9.38
N ARG A 56 -11.35 11.67 8.26
CA ARG A 56 -10.51 12.12 7.13
C ARG A 56 -9.69 13.36 7.44
N ASP A 57 -10.21 14.30 8.21
CA ASP A 57 -9.46 15.48 8.67
C ASP A 57 -8.25 15.07 9.52
N ARG A 58 -8.40 14.00 10.31
CA ARG A 58 -7.33 13.47 11.16
C ARG A 58 -6.38 12.54 10.43
N LEU A 59 -6.89 11.68 9.55
CA LEU A 59 -6.15 10.60 8.91
C LEU A 59 -5.64 10.94 7.50
N GLY A 60 -6.18 12.00 6.89
CA GLY A 60 -6.04 12.29 5.47
C GLY A 60 -7.05 11.54 4.61
N GLU A 61 -7.09 11.86 3.31
CA GLU A 61 -7.90 11.12 2.36
C GLU A 61 -7.33 9.70 2.14
N PRO A 62 -8.18 8.66 2.04
CA PRO A 62 -7.74 7.31 1.75
C PRO A 62 -7.08 7.27 0.37
N GLY A 63 -5.99 6.53 0.26
CA GLY A 63 -5.34 6.29 -1.03
C GLY A 63 -6.28 5.45 -1.88
N GLY A 64 -6.46 5.80 -3.15
CA GLY A 64 -7.36 5.09 -4.09
C GLY A 64 -7.03 3.60 -4.33
N LEU A 65 -6.04 3.06 -3.62
CA LEU A 65 -5.66 1.65 -3.63
C LEU A 65 -6.67 0.85 -2.80
N GLN A 66 -7.64 0.26 -3.50
CA GLN A 66 -8.52 -0.74 -2.91
C GLN A 66 -7.89 -2.13 -3.11
N PRO A 67 -7.89 -3.00 -2.08
CA PRO A 67 -7.52 -4.40 -2.26
C PRO A 67 -8.45 -5.06 -3.28
N GLN A 68 -7.88 -5.87 -4.19
CA GLN A 68 -8.67 -6.58 -5.19
C GLN A 68 -9.59 -7.63 -4.54
N ASP A 69 -9.06 -8.37 -3.56
CA ASP A 69 -9.77 -9.39 -2.79
C ASP A 69 -10.21 -8.85 -1.42
N LYS A 70 -11.15 -7.90 -1.43
CA LYS A 70 -11.69 -7.31 -0.20
C LYS A 70 -12.98 -8.01 0.25
N PRO A 71 -13.21 -8.13 1.58
CA PRO A 71 -14.52 -8.54 2.09
C PRO A 71 -15.61 -7.62 1.56
N LYS A 72 -16.75 -8.21 1.17
CA LYS A 72 -17.90 -7.43 0.74
C LYS A 72 -18.29 -6.49 1.88
N PRO A 73 -18.34 -5.17 1.65
CA PRO A 73 -18.75 -4.22 2.68
C PRO A 73 -20.18 -4.56 3.16
N PRO A 74 -20.49 -4.36 4.45
CA PRO A 74 -21.84 -4.54 4.96
C PRO A 74 -22.88 -3.76 4.12
N ALA A 75 -24.08 -4.31 3.98
CA ALA A 75 -25.11 -3.70 3.16
C ALA A 75 -25.43 -2.26 3.62
N GLY A 76 -25.52 -1.34 2.66
CA GLY A 76 -25.77 0.08 2.93
C GLY A 76 -24.61 0.80 3.61
N THR A 77 -23.38 0.28 3.51
CA THR A 77 -22.19 0.96 4.01
C THR A 77 -21.25 1.34 2.87
N THR A 78 -20.51 2.43 3.07
CA THR A 78 -19.37 2.82 2.24
C THR A 78 -18.12 2.62 3.08
N CYS A 79 -17.04 2.05 2.53
CA CYS A 79 -15.81 1.85 3.29
C CYS A 79 -14.64 2.58 2.66
N ASP A 80 -13.84 3.23 3.51
CA ASP A 80 -12.54 3.79 3.17
C ASP A 80 -11.45 2.78 3.51
N TYR A 81 -10.39 2.74 2.70
CA TYR A 81 -9.30 1.78 2.82
C TYR A 81 -7.97 2.55 2.95
N TYR A 82 -7.20 2.23 3.99
CA TYR A 82 -5.90 2.83 4.25
C TYR A 82 -4.82 1.77 4.32
N LEU A 83 -3.65 2.04 3.76
CA LEU A 83 -2.50 1.15 3.89
C LEU A 83 -1.74 1.43 5.18
N GLN A 84 -1.23 0.37 5.80
CA GLN A 84 -0.41 0.51 7.00
C GLN A 84 0.94 1.18 6.68
N LYS A 85 1.26 2.23 7.45
CA LYS A 85 2.53 2.93 7.42
C LYS A 85 3.60 2.19 8.23
N HIS A 86 4.87 2.41 7.89
CA HIS A 86 6.05 1.88 8.60
C HIS A 86 6.19 0.35 8.61
N VAL A 87 5.55 -0.34 7.65
CA VAL A 87 5.71 -1.78 7.44
C VAL A 87 6.26 -2.03 6.05
N ALA A 88 7.10 -3.06 5.89
CA ALA A 88 7.58 -3.52 4.59
C ALA A 88 6.39 -3.82 3.68
N LEU A 89 6.48 -3.48 2.39
CA LEU A 89 5.36 -3.59 1.43
C LEU A 89 4.63 -4.93 1.48
N GLU A 90 5.38 -6.03 1.62
CA GLU A 90 4.89 -7.41 1.63
C GLU A 90 4.07 -7.77 2.89
N LYS A 91 4.26 -6.99 3.96
CA LYS A 91 3.61 -7.17 5.26
C LYS A 91 2.60 -6.07 5.58
N LYS A 92 2.31 -5.20 4.61
CA LYS A 92 1.37 -4.11 4.83
C LYS A 92 -0.03 -4.65 4.93
N GLN A 93 -0.66 -4.39 6.05
CA GLN A 93 -2.09 -4.62 6.23
C GLN A 93 -2.87 -3.47 5.59
N THR A 94 -4.08 -3.80 5.13
CA THR A 94 -5.06 -2.78 4.75
C THR A 94 -6.05 -2.59 5.90
N PHE A 95 -6.23 -1.35 6.32
CA PHE A 95 -7.25 -0.97 7.28
C PHE A 95 -8.52 -0.54 6.57
N GLN A 96 -9.62 -1.18 6.91
CA GLN A 96 -10.97 -0.87 6.41
C GLN A 96 -11.74 -0.13 7.50
N ILE A 97 -12.32 1.02 7.14
CA ILE A 97 -13.23 1.79 7.99
C ILE A 97 -14.54 1.95 7.22
N CYS A 98 -15.64 1.40 7.74
CA CYS A 98 -16.95 1.41 7.10
C CYS A 98 -17.89 2.40 7.77
N TYR A 99 -18.68 3.08 6.94
CA TYR A 99 -19.59 4.14 7.33
C TYR A 99 -21.01 3.85 6.87
N ARG A 100 -21.99 4.20 7.70
CA ARG A 100 -23.42 4.28 7.35
C ARG A 100 -23.89 5.66 7.76
N ASP A 101 -24.64 6.32 6.88
CA ASP A 101 -25.13 7.68 7.12
C ASP A 101 -24.02 8.67 7.54
N GLY A 102 -22.81 8.48 6.98
CA GLY A 102 -21.64 9.30 7.25
C GLY A 102 -20.94 9.04 8.60
N LYS A 103 -21.34 8.01 9.36
CA LYS A 103 -20.73 7.66 10.65
C LYS A 103 -20.09 6.28 10.63
N VAL A 104 -18.98 6.13 11.34
CA VAL A 104 -18.27 4.84 11.49
C VAL A 104 -19.21 3.81 12.13
N THR A 105 -19.31 2.63 11.52
CA THR A 105 -20.08 1.50 12.06
C THR A 105 -19.22 0.27 12.28
N ALA A 106 -18.08 0.18 11.61
CA ALA A 106 -17.19 -0.97 11.70
C ALA A 106 -15.77 -0.58 11.25
N THR A 107 -14.80 -1.18 11.91
CA THR A 107 -13.38 -1.06 11.57
C THR A 107 -12.77 -2.45 11.54
N GLN A 108 -11.97 -2.75 10.51
CA GLN A 108 -11.30 -4.05 10.37
C GLN A 108 -9.87 -3.87 9.83
N ALA A 109 -8.92 -4.60 10.39
CA ALA A 109 -7.62 -4.81 9.75
C ALA A 109 -7.72 -6.06 8.88
N LEU A 110 -7.46 -5.90 7.58
CA LEU A 110 -7.41 -7.00 6.62
C LEU A 110 -6.03 -7.66 6.66
N PRO A 111 -5.97 -9.00 6.49
CA PRO A 111 -4.71 -9.73 6.40
C PRO A 111 -3.88 -9.18 5.24
N SER A 112 -2.55 -9.29 5.36
CA SER A 112 -1.63 -8.92 4.27
C SER A 112 -1.59 -10.04 3.23
N ASP A 113 -1.13 -9.74 2.02
CA ASP A 113 -0.95 -10.75 0.95
C ASP A 113 -0.04 -11.92 1.40
N GLU A 114 0.95 -11.65 2.27
CA GLU A 114 1.81 -12.69 2.88
C GLU A 114 1.02 -13.63 3.82
N ASP A 115 0.03 -13.10 4.56
CA ASP A 115 -0.80 -13.87 5.49
C ASP A 115 -1.78 -14.78 4.74
N GLU A 116 -2.34 -14.31 3.61
CA GLU A 116 -3.17 -15.10 2.70
C GLU A 116 -2.35 -16.22 2.04
N ALA A 117 -1.17 -15.91 1.48
CA ALA A 117 -0.29 -16.90 0.87
C ALA A 117 0.20 -17.98 1.87
N ALA A 118 0.43 -17.60 3.14
CA ALA A 118 0.77 -18.54 4.20
C ALA A 118 -0.42 -19.43 4.58
N ARG A 119 -1.64 -18.89 4.62
CA ARG A 119 -2.88 -19.65 4.90
C ARG A 119 -3.20 -20.65 3.80
N ASP A 120 -3.04 -20.30 2.54
CA ASP A 120 -3.28 -21.23 1.42
C ASP A 120 -2.30 -22.40 1.43
N LYS A 121 -1.03 -22.15 1.77
CA LYS A 121 -0.03 -23.22 1.96
C LYS A 121 -0.37 -24.12 3.15
N ALA A 122 -0.87 -23.55 4.24
CA ALA A 122 -1.29 -24.33 5.42
C ALA A 122 -2.54 -25.18 5.12
N LYS A 123 -3.53 -24.63 4.40
CA LYS A 123 -4.74 -25.35 3.99
C LYS A 123 -4.44 -26.47 2.99
N SER A 124 -3.50 -26.24 2.07
CA SER A 124 -3.06 -27.24 1.11
C SER A 124 -2.25 -28.38 1.75
N SER A 125 -1.62 -28.15 2.90
CA SER A 125 -0.87 -29.18 3.64
C SER A 125 -1.72 -29.93 4.66
N GLU A 126 -2.84 -29.36 5.13
CA GLU A 126 -3.82 -30.06 5.95
C GLU A 126 -4.69 -31.03 5.14
N SER A 127 -5.03 -30.69 3.89
CA SER A 127 -5.78 -31.57 2.99
C SER A 127 -4.95 -32.73 2.40
N ALA A 128 -3.65 -32.81 2.75
CA ALA A 128 -2.70 -33.81 2.26
C ALA A 128 -2.26 -34.81 3.35
N ARG A 129 -2.87 -34.80 4.54
CA ARG A 129 -2.69 -35.88 5.51
C ARG A 129 -3.65 -37.04 5.17
N PRO A 130 -3.14 -38.27 4.99
CA PRO A 130 -3.93 -39.45 4.62
C PRO A 130 -4.89 -39.90 5.74
#